data_AF-A0A1I1NPD3-F1
#
_entry.id   AF-A0A1I1NPD3-F1
#
_cell.length_a   1.000
_cell.length_b   1.000
_cell.length_c   1.000
_cell.angle_alpha   90.00
_cell.angle_beta   90.00
_cell.angle_gamma   90.00
#
_symmetry.space_group_name_H-M   'P 1'
#
loop_
_entity.id
_entity.type
_entity.pdbx_description
1 polymer ?
#
loop_
_entity_poly.entity_id
_entity_poly.type
_entity_poly.pdbx_seq_one_letter_code
_entity_poly.pdbx_strand_id
1 'polypeptide(L)'
;MTVKDPTGILDASRVKTYLLYSMYPLMKLYGKNAMPDLDHICTSFYQLDDEGRKAVVDIIETMLKIHKDPKRAEDVRNIKGW
;
A
#
# COMPACT_ATOMS: atom_id res chain seq x y z
N MET A 1 24.83 8.31 -9.59
CA MET A 1 24.89 8.40 -8.13
C MET A 1 24.67 7.01 -7.57
N THR A 2 25.73 6.36 -7.07
CA THR A 2 25.60 5.11 -6.33
C THR A 2 25.30 5.45 -4.89
N VAL A 3 24.04 5.31 -4.48
CA VAL A 3 23.64 5.41 -3.08
C VAL A 3 24.27 4.20 -2.39
N LYS A 4 25.41 4.40 -1.74
CA LYS A 4 26.06 3.36 -0.92
C LYS A 4 25.35 3.36 0.42
N ASP A 5 24.60 2.30 0.70
CA ASP A 5 24.00 2.06 2.02
C ASP A 5 25.12 1.80 3.05
N PRO A 6 25.28 2.67 4.07
CA PRO A 6 26.33 2.52 5.08
C PRO A 6 26.08 1.35 6.05
N THR A 7 24.89 0.75 6.05
CA THR A 7 24.54 -0.39 6.93
C THR A 7 24.60 -1.76 6.24
N GLY A 8 24.67 -1.81 4.91
CA GLY A 8 24.62 -3.06 4.14
C GLY A 8 23.29 -3.82 4.24
N ILE A 9 22.25 -3.19 4.81
CA ILE A 9 20.91 -3.76 4.97
C ILE A 9 20.17 -3.77 3.64
N LEU A 10 20.44 -2.81 2.76
CA LEU A 10 19.85 -2.62 1.45
C LEU A 10 20.91 -2.89 0.37
N ASP A 11 21.20 -4.17 0.12
CA ASP A 11 21.93 -4.53 -1.10
C ASP A 11 21.06 -4.23 -2.35
N ALA A 12 21.70 -4.16 -3.52
CA ALA A 12 21.01 -3.84 -4.77
C ALA A 12 19.87 -4.83 -5.11
N SER A 13 19.94 -6.07 -4.61
CA SER A 13 18.92 -7.09 -4.80
C SER A 13 17.66 -6.77 -3.97
N ARG A 14 17.84 -6.36 -2.72
CA ARG A 14 16.77 -5.92 -1.82
C ARG A 14 16.10 -4.66 -2.33
N VAL A 15 16.86 -3.65 -2.77
CA VAL A 15 16.30 -2.42 -3.37
C VAL A 15 15.44 -2.77 -4.58
N LYS A 16 15.94 -3.64 -5.48
CA LYS A 16 15.18 -4.11 -6.64
C LYS A 16 13.89 -4.84 -6.23
N THR A 17 13.96 -5.66 -5.19
CA THR A 17 12.81 -6.41 -4.65
C THR A 17 11.75 -5.45 -4.10
N TYR A 18 12.12 -4.50 -3.26
CA TYR A 18 11.19 -3.49 -2.73
C TYR A 18 10.53 -2.66 -3.83
N LEU A 19 11.31 -2.24 -4.84
CA LEU A 19 10.78 -1.47 -5.97
C LEU A 19 9.76 -2.27 -6.77
N LEU A 20 10.08 -3.52 -7.12
CA LEU A 20 9.24 -4.36 -7.98
C LEU A 20 7.99 -4.88 -7.28
N TYR A 21 8.11 -5.31 -6.03
CA TYR A 21 7.02 -6.01 -5.34
C TYR A 21 6.21 -5.13 -4.39
N SER A 22 6.69 -3.94 -4.05
CA SER A 22 5.97 -3.03 -3.15
C SER A 22 5.64 -1.70 -3.81
N MET A 23 6.65 -0.93 -4.26
CA MET A 23 6.41 0.43 -4.77
C MET A 23 5.71 0.45 -6.13
N TYR A 24 6.12 -0.41 -7.07
CA TYR A 24 5.54 -0.44 -8.42
C TYR A 24 4.05 -0.82 -8.41
N PRO A 25 3.59 -1.84 -7.67
CA PRO A 25 2.16 -2.11 -7.50
C PRO A 25 1.38 -0.93 -6.93
N LEU A 26 1.90 -0.25 -5.90
CA LEU A 26 1.25 0.92 -5.31
C LEU A 26 1.14 2.07 -6.33
N MET A 27 2.21 2.35 -7.05
CA MET A 27 2.21 3.37 -8.10
C MET A 27 1.24 3.02 -9.24
N LYS A 28 1.08 1.74 -9.58
CA LYS A 28 0.11 1.28 -10.59
C LYS A 28 -1.33 1.45 -10.10
N LEU A 29 -1.60 1.26 -8.81
CA LEU A 29 -2.94 1.37 -8.21
C LEU A 29 -3.37 2.82 -8.01
N TYR A 30 -2.51 3.65 -7.43
CA TYR A 30 -2.85 5.01 -7.00
C TYR A 30 -2.36 6.10 -7.96
N GLY A 31 -1.46 5.75 -8.88
CA GLY A 31 -0.84 6.69 -9.79
C GLY A 31 0.34 7.45 -9.16
N LYS A 32 1.22 7.97 -10.02
CA LYS A 32 2.44 8.67 -9.59
C LYS A 32 2.15 9.91 -8.72
N ASN A 33 1.06 10.63 -9.02
CA ASN A 33 0.73 11.88 -8.33
C ASN A 33 0.30 11.67 -6.88
N ALA A 34 -0.22 10.49 -6.54
CA ALA A 34 -0.67 10.14 -5.17
C ALA A 34 0.45 9.56 -4.30
N MET A 35 1.64 9.30 -4.87
CA MET A 35 2.75 8.70 -4.12
C MET A 35 3.22 9.53 -2.91
N PRO A 36 3.31 10.88 -2.97
CA PRO A 36 3.65 11.69 -1.79
C PRO A 36 2.62 11.55 -0.66
N ASP A 37 1.34 11.51 -1.01
CA ASP A 37 0.26 11.37 -0.02
C ASP A 37 0.28 9.98 0.63
N LEU A 38 0.55 8.93 -0.16
CA LEU A 38 0.73 7.58 0.36
C LEU A 38 1.91 7.47 1.32
N ASP A 39 3.05 8.09 0.97
CA ASP A 39 4.22 8.11 1.84
C ASP A 39 3.93 8.83 3.16
N HIS A 40 3.21 9.95 3.10
CA HIS A 40 2.76 10.67 4.29
C HIS A 40 1.85 9.81 5.16
N ILE A 41 0.86 9.11 4.58
CA ILE A 41 -0.05 8.23 5.32
C ILE A 41 0.72 7.09 5.99
N CYS A 42 1.60 6.41 5.27
CA CYS A 42 2.43 5.32 5.81
C CYS A 42 3.32 5.82 6.95
N THR A 43 3.97 6.97 6.76
CA THR A 43 4.83 7.57 7.79
C THR A 43 4.03 7.94 9.03
N SER A 44 2.87 8.58 8.85
CA SER A 44 1.96 8.95 9.93
C SER A 44 1.48 7.72 10.71
N PHE A 45 1.21 6.61 10.01
CA PHE A 45 0.79 5.36 10.66
C PHE A 45 1.85 4.78 11.59
N TYR A 46 3.14 4.83 11.21
CA TYR A 46 4.22 4.34 12.08
C TYR A 46 4.54 5.27 13.26
N GLN A 47 4.15 6.53 13.19
CA GLN A 47 4.29 7.48 14.31
C GLN A 47 3.24 7.25 15.41
N LEU A 48 2.15 6.54 15.11
CA LEU A 48 1.14 6.19 16.11
C LEU A 48 1.66 5.12 17.08
N ASP A 49 1.14 5.18 18.30
CA ASP A 49 1.26 4.12 19.29
C ASP A 49 0.42 2.90 18.90
N ASP A 50 0.54 1.81 19.67
CA ASP A 50 -0.15 0.56 19.35
C ASP A 50 -1.68 0.70 19.36
N GLU A 51 -2.22 1.51 20.29
CA GLU A 51 -3.65 1.78 20.37
C GLU A 51 -4.15 2.60 19.17
N GLY A 52 -3.42 3.65 18.78
CA GLY A 52 -3.73 4.47 17.62
C GLY A 52 -3.65 3.68 16.32
N ARG A 53 -2.62 2.82 16.16
CA ARG A 53 -2.52 1.92 15.00
C ARG A 53 -3.71 0.97 14.92
N LYS A 54 -4.11 0.37 16.05
CA LYS A 54 -5.25 -0.54 16.11
C LYS A 54 -6.54 0.17 15.72
N ALA A 55 -6.79 1.37 16.24
CA ALA A 55 -7.96 2.16 15.92
C ALA A 55 -8.07 2.46 14.42
N VAL A 56 -6.95 2.83 13.77
CA VAL A 56 -6.92 3.06 12.32
C VAL A 56 -7.27 1.78 11.54
N VAL A 57 -6.70 0.64 11.93
CA VAL A 57 -7.00 -0.66 11.28
C VAL A 57 -8.48 -1.02 11.45
N ASP A 58 -9.03 -0.90 12.66
CA ASP A 58 -10.43 -1.22 12.94
C ASP A 58 -11.40 -0.35 12.11
N ILE A 59 -11.05 0.93 11.91
CA ILE A 59 -11.81 1.84 11.04
C ILE A 59 -11.72 1.37 9.58
N ILE A 60 -10.54 1.05 9.07
CA ILE A 60 -10.36 0.57 7.69
C ILE A 60 -11.17 -0.72 7.46
N GLU A 61 -11.10 -1.69 8.38
CA GLU A 61 -11.88 -2.92 8.29
C GLU A 61 -13.38 -2.66 8.29
N THR A 62 -13.83 -1.71 9.12
CA THR A 62 -15.24 -1.31 9.17
C THR A 62 -15.66 -0.64 7.86
N MET A 63 -14.85 0.27 7.32
CA MET A 63 -15.09 0.89 6.03
C MET A 63 -15.15 -0.14 4.91
N LEU A 64 -14.28 -1.17 4.91
CA LEU A 64 -14.30 -2.25 3.93
C LEU A 64 -15.58 -3.12 4.02
N LYS A 65 -16.12 -3.33 5.22
CA LYS A 65 -17.38 -4.07 5.42
C LYS A 65 -18.59 -3.28 4.94
N ILE A 66 -18.58 -1.96 5.14
CA ILE A 66 -19.69 -1.07 4.77
C ILE A 66 -19.64 -0.71 3.28
N HIS A 67 -18.44 -0.48 2.74
CA HIS A 67 -18.25 -0.07 1.37
C HIS A 67 -18.50 -1.23 0.40
N LYS A 68 -19.73 -1.27 -0.11
CA LYS A 68 -20.11 -2.15 -1.22
C LYS A 68 -19.92 -1.37 -2.51
N ASP A 69 -18.87 -1.69 -3.26
CA ASP A 69 -18.69 -1.17 -4.60
C ASP A 69 -19.65 -1.91 -5.56
N PRO A 70 -20.72 -1.25 -6.04
CA PRO A 70 -21.70 -1.88 -6.91
C PRO A 70 -21.10 -2.27 -8.26
N LYS A 71 -20.11 -1.52 -8.75
CA LYS A 71 -19.42 -1.79 -10.01
C LYS A 71 -18.53 -3.01 -9.86
N ARG A 72 -17.76 -3.11 -8.78
CA ARG A 72 -17.00 -4.32 -8.47
C ARG A 72 -17.92 -5.54 -8.30
N ALA A 73 -19.07 -5.38 -7.66
CA ALA A 73 -20.05 -6.46 -7.52
C ALA A 73 -20.61 -6.92 -8.88
N GLU A 74 -20.83 -5.99 -9.79
CA GLU A 74 -21.21 -6.25 -11.19
C GLU A 74 -20.08 -6.92 -11.98
N ASP A 75 -18.85 -6.42 -11.87
CA ASP A 75 -17.67 -6.99 -12.53
C ASP A 75 -17.45 -8.45 -12.10
N VAL A 76 -17.55 -8.74 -10.80
CA VAL A 76 -17.45 -10.12 -10.26
C VAL A 76 -18.56 -11.02 -10.80
N ARG A 77 -19.79 -10.51 -10.92
CA ARG A 77 -20.91 -11.27 -11.53
C ARG A 77 -20.68 -11.59 -13.01
N ASN A 78 -19.93 -10.73 -13.70
CA ASN A 78 -19.66 -10.85 -15.13
C ASN A 78 -18.40 -11.68 -15.47
N ILE A 79 -17.68 -12.21 -14.46
CA ILE A 79 -16.55 -13.13 -14.69
C ILE A 79 -17.09 -14.43 -15.27
N LYS A 80 -16.86 -14.65 -16.58
CA LYS A 80 -17.21 -15.88 -17.29
C LYS A 80 -15.99 -16.79 -17.36
N GLY A 81 -15.96 -17.79 -16.49
CA GLY A 81 -14.88 -18.78 -16.41
C GLY A 81 -13.81 -18.40 -15.39
N TRP A 82 -13.40 -19.40 -14.60
CA TRP A 82 -12.22 -19.35 -13.75
C TRP A 82 -11.00 -19.81 -14.55
#